data_AF-G5JZH2-F1
#
_entry.id   AF-G5JZH2-F1
#
_cell.length_a   1.000
_cell.length_b   1.000
_cell.length_c   1.000
_cell.angle_alpha   90.00
_cell.angle_beta   90.00
_cell.angle_gamma   90.00
#
_symmetry.space_group_name_H-M   'P 1'
#
loop_
_entity.id
_entity.type
_entity.pdbx_description
1 polymer ?
#
loop_
_entity_poly.entity_id
_entity_poly.type
_entity_poly.pdbx_seq_one_letter_code
_entity_poly.pdbx_strand_id
1 'polypeptide(L)'
;MKQHLNQPFVFKILRSRLGFVLLLTLSYWIKTMWAYQVDFNLDLDNPYQFLLTLINPLPLSLLLLALPLYVKNSKWFYGLSFFIYGLLNLLLISNVIYFREFSDFITVSTMLASSKVAAGLGDAAVNLIRPWDFVYILDLLLFFLLWRKQKKNPTPSPLSLSKKASFAVTCLSALLFLINLFLAEIDRPQLLSRGFSNTYIVRGLGLPAFMSHDANQTYKTKKVRDKANPDDISLVKDYLKDHHAKPNPDLYGIAKGRNVIVLHLESFQQFLIDYKLPVNGVEHEVSPFINSLFHSKDTFAFSNVFHQVKAGKSSDAETLMEPSLFGLNQGSFFVQYGADNTQ
;
A
#
# COMPACT_ATOMS: atom_id res chain seq x y z
N MET A 1 -52.19 1.44 23.21
CA MET A 1 -52.16 1.74 21.75
C MET A 1 -51.62 3.16 21.58
N LYS A 2 -50.66 3.36 20.67
CA LYS A 2 -49.94 4.62 20.34
C LYS A 2 -48.75 5.06 21.23
N GLN A 3 -47.56 4.56 20.88
CA GLN A 3 -46.31 5.35 20.89
C GLN A 3 -45.26 4.78 19.90
N HIS A 4 -45.71 4.33 18.72
CA HIS A 4 -44.85 3.89 17.62
C HIS A 4 -44.82 4.91 16.47
N LEU A 5 -44.72 6.20 16.78
CA LEU A 5 -44.48 7.23 15.77
C LEU A 5 -43.03 7.69 15.82
N ASN A 6 -42.36 7.53 14.68
CA ASN A 6 -41.09 8.13 14.26
C ASN A 6 -39.86 7.81 15.10
N GLN A 7 -39.43 6.55 15.10
CA GLN A 7 -38.01 6.24 15.27
C GLN A 7 -37.29 6.51 13.94
N PRO A 8 -36.15 7.22 13.93
CA PRO A 8 -35.39 7.49 12.69
C PRO A 8 -35.10 6.20 11.93
N PHE A 9 -35.16 6.22 10.60
CA PHE A 9 -34.90 5.07 9.71
C PHE A 9 -33.61 4.30 10.07
N VAL A 10 -32.58 5.04 10.51
CA VAL A 10 -31.30 4.52 11.02
C VAL A 10 -31.47 3.52 12.17
N PHE A 11 -32.38 3.77 13.11
CA PHE A 11 -32.66 2.85 14.23
C PHE A 11 -33.35 1.56 13.78
N LYS A 12 -34.06 1.57 12.65
CA LYS A 12 -34.68 0.38 12.06
C LYS A 12 -33.65 -0.51 11.35
N ILE A 13 -32.68 0.10 10.65
CA ILE A 13 -31.55 -0.61 10.03
C ILE A 13 -30.66 -1.27 11.09
N LEU A 14 -30.33 -0.53 12.16
CA LEU A 14 -29.51 -1.00 13.29
C LEU A 14 -30.12 -2.20 14.05
N ARG A 15 -31.43 -2.43 13.92
CA ARG A 15 -32.11 -3.58 14.55
C ARG A 15 -31.89 -4.89 13.80
N SER A 16 -31.49 -4.87 12.53
CA SER A 16 -31.23 -6.07 11.75
C SER A 16 -29.73 -6.36 11.67
N ARG A 17 -29.33 -7.63 11.72
CA ARG A 17 -27.92 -8.02 11.57
C ARG A 17 -27.35 -7.61 10.21
N LEU A 18 -28.15 -7.77 9.15
CA LEU A 18 -27.79 -7.33 7.80
C LEU A 18 -27.61 -5.83 7.74
N GLY A 19 -28.55 -5.05 8.28
CA GLY A 19 -28.45 -3.59 8.33
C GLY A 19 -27.24 -3.11 9.13
N PHE A 20 -26.88 -3.80 10.21
CA PHE A 20 -25.66 -3.52 10.95
C PHE A 20 -24.40 -3.77 10.11
N VAL A 21 -24.31 -4.89 9.40
CA VAL A 21 -23.18 -5.18 8.48
C VAL A 21 -23.10 -4.14 7.36
N LEU A 22 -24.22 -3.81 6.71
CA LEU A 22 -24.26 -2.80 5.65
C LEU A 22 -23.85 -1.42 6.17
N LEU A 23 -24.22 -1.07 7.41
CA LEU A 23 -23.81 0.18 8.04
C LEU A 23 -22.29 0.22 8.28
N LEU A 24 -21.70 -0.89 8.76
CA LEU A 24 -20.24 -0.98 8.92
C LEU A 24 -19.52 -0.89 7.57
N THR A 25 -20.01 -1.59 6.54
CA THR A 25 -19.47 -1.52 5.18
C THR A 25 -19.56 -0.10 4.63
N LEU A 26 -20.71 0.57 4.77
CA LEU A 26 -20.89 1.95 4.33
C LEU A 26 -19.96 2.91 5.06
N SER A 27 -19.78 2.73 6.37
CA SER A 27 -18.89 3.58 7.17
C SER A 27 -17.42 3.40 6.77
N TYR A 28 -17.00 2.15 6.54
CA TYR A 28 -15.67 1.85 5.99
C TYR A 28 -15.48 2.46 4.59
N TRP A 29 -16.51 2.38 3.74
CA TRP A 29 -16.49 2.94 2.40
C TRP A 29 -16.33 4.46 2.41
N ILE A 30 -17.13 5.19 3.22
CA ILE A 30 -17.02 6.65 3.35
C ILE A 30 -15.60 7.07 3.75
N LYS A 31 -15.01 6.37 4.72
CA LYS A 31 -13.63 6.64 5.15
C LYS A 31 -12.60 6.34 4.08
N THR A 32 -12.79 5.26 3.35
CA THR A 32 -11.89 4.92 2.25
C THR A 32 -11.96 5.98 1.15
N MET A 33 -13.16 6.51 0.87
CA MET A 33 -13.32 7.65 -0.05
C MET A 33 -12.62 8.91 0.47
N TRP A 34 -12.74 9.20 1.76
CA TRP A 34 -12.01 10.30 2.39
C TRP A 34 -10.49 10.12 2.24
N ALA A 35 -9.97 8.92 2.53
CA ALA A 35 -8.55 8.61 2.36
C ALA A 35 -8.09 8.78 0.90
N TYR A 36 -8.90 8.34 -0.07
CA TYR A 36 -8.56 8.47 -1.49
C TYR A 36 -8.51 9.91 -1.99
N GLN A 37 -9.19 10.84 -1.32
CA GLN A 37 -9.22 12.25 -1.71
C GLN A 37 -8.18 13.08 -0.96
N VAL A 38 -7.94 12.77 0.31
CA VAL A 38 -7.14 13.61 1.21
C VAL A 38 -5.72 13.10 1.37
N ASP A 39 -5.53 11.78 1.37
CA ASP A 39 -4.28 11.15 1.82
C ASP A 39 -3.59 10.33 0.74
N PHE A 40 -4.32 9.53 -0.04
CA PHE A 40 -3.73 8.71 -1.10
C PHE A 40 -3.72 9.47 -2.42
N ASN A 41 -2.53 9.57 -3.03
CA ASN A 41 -2.42 9.91 -4.44
C ASN A 41 -2.48 8.61 -5.26
N LEU A 42 -3.65 8.31 -5.82
CA LEU A 42 -3.86 7.10 -6.64
C LEU A 42 -3.61 7.32 -8.14
N ASP A 43 -3.06 8.48 -8.53
CA ASP A 43 -2.77 8.86 -9.93
C ASP A 43 -3.99 8.61 -10.84
N LEU A 44 -5.11 9.27 -10.53
CA LEU A 44 -6.36 9.12 -11.27
C LEU A 44 -6.32 9.99 -12.54
N ASP A 45 -6.18 9.36 -13.69
CA ASP A 45 -6.05 10.05 -14.98
C ASP A 45 -7.38 10.19 -15.73
N ASN A 46 -8.34 9.28 -15.47
CA ASN A 46 -9.56 9.18 -16.26
C ASN A 46 -10.81 8.86 -15.42
N PRO A 47 -12.02 9.12 -15.95
CA PRO A 47 -13.28 8.84 -15.24
C PRO A 47 -13.50 7.35 -14.93
N TYR A 48 -12.90 6.45 -15.72
CA TYR A 48 -13.01 5.01 -15.50
C TYR A 48 -12.28 4.58 -14.21
N GLN A 49 -11.09 5.13 -13.97
CA GLN A 49 -10.33 4.91 -12.75
C GLN A 49 -11.04 5.51 -11.54
N PHE A 50 -11.69 6.67 -11.68
CA PHE A 50 -12.54 7.20 -10.62
C PHE A 50 -13.69 6.24 -10.28
N LEU A 51 -14.40 5.71 -11.28
CA LEU A 51 -15.45 4.71 -11.07
C LEU A 51 -14.92 3.44 -10.38
N LEU A 52 -13.73 2.96 -10.78
CA LEU A 52 -13.06 1.82 -10.13
C LEU A 52 -12.84 2.10 -8.64
N THR A 53 -12.27 3.26 -8.29
CA THR A 53 -12.03 3.61 -6.88
C THR A 53 -13.30 3.72 -6.06
N LEU A 54 -14.42 4.14 -6.65
CA LEU A 54 -15.71 4.18 -5.97
C LEU A 54 -16.20 2.78 -5.56
N ILE A 55 -15.95 1.78 -6.41
CA ILE A 55 -16.43 0.42 -6.24
C ILE A 55 -15.48 -0.41 -5.37
N ASN A 56 -14.17 -0.24 -5.54
CA ASN A 56 -13.15 -1.14 -4.99
C ASN A 56 -13.18 -1.41 -3.48
N PRO A 57 -13.64 -0.50 -2.59
CA PRO A 57 -13.63 -0.80 -1.15
C PRO A 57 -14.75 -1.74 -0.75
N LEU A 58 -15.81 -1.85 -1.57
CA LEU A 58 -17.05 -2.55 -1.20
C LEU A 58 -16.92 -4.07 -1.20
N PRO A 59 -16.38 -4.75 -2.23
CA PRO A 59 -16.53 -6.19 -2.35
C PRO A 59 -15.88 -6.98 -1.21
N LEU A 60 -14.60 -6.71 -0.91
CA LEU A 60 -13.90 -7.43 0.15
C LEU A 60 -14.25 -6.93 1.54
N SER A 61 -14.53 -5.64 1.75
CA SER A 61 -14.99 -5.19 3.06
C SER A 61 -16.36 -5.80 3.40
N LEU A 62 -17.28 -5.88 2.43
CA LEU A 62 -18.56 -6.57 2.61
C LEU A 62 -18.36 -8.06 2.85
N LEU A 63 -17.49 -8.72 2.09
CA LEU A 63 -17.17 -10.15 2.27
C LEU A 63 -16.69 -10.43 3.70
N LEU A 64 -15.73 -9.64 4.19
CA LEU A 64 -15.16 -9.79 5.53
C LEU A 64 -16.18 -9.46 6.62
N LEU A 65 -16.90 -8.35 6.48
CA LEU A 65 -17.93 -7.92 7.44
C LEU A 65 -19.19 -8.79 7.42
N ALA A 66 -19.38 -9.62 6.39
CA ALA A 66 -20.44 -10.61 6.31
C ALA A 66 -20.13 -11.92 7.08
N LEU A 67 -18.86 -12.23 7.37
CA LEU A 67 -18.47 -13.44 8.11
C LEU A 67 -19.19 -13.60 9.47
N PRO A 68 -19.40 -12.54 10.28
CA PRO A 68 -20.18 -12.63 11.51
C PRO A 68 -21.62 -13.10 11.31
N LEU A 69 -22.25 -12.90 10.14
CA LEU A 69 -23.65 -13.26 9.90
C LEU A 69 -23.93 -14.77 10.11
N TYR A 70 -22.91 -15.62 9.96
CA TYR A 70 -23.00 -17.05 10.22
C TYR A 70 -23.08 -17.41 11.72
N VAL A 71 -22.76 -16.47 12.61
CA VAL A 71 -22.72 -16.67 14.06
C VAL A 71 -24.11 -16.49 14.66
N LYS A 72 -24.71 -17.55 15.19
CA LYS A 72 -26.05 -17.49 15.80
C LYS A 72 -26.09 -16.67 17.09
N ASN A 73 -25.05 -16.74 17.92
CA ASN A 73 -25.02 -16.03 19.20
C ASN A 73 -24.81 -14.53 18.98
N SER A 74 -25.75 -13.70 19.44
CA SER A 74 -25.71 -12.25 19.25
C SER A 74 -24.46 -11.60 19.87
N LYS A 75 -23.99 -12.06 21.03
CA LYS A 75 -22.77 -11.51 21.67
C LYS A 75 -21.55 -11.69 20.78
N TRP A 76 -21.39 -12.89 20.21
CA TRP A 76 -20.30 -13.22 19.31
C TRP A 76 -20.45 -12.57 17.93
N PHE A 77 -21.67 -12.43 17.42
CA PHE A 77 -21.94 -11.68 16.19
C PHE A 77 -21.39 -10.24 16.30
N TYR A 78 -21.84 -9.48 17.29
CA TYR A 78 -21.40 -8.10 17.46
C TYR A 78 -19.91 -8.02 17.78
N GLY A 79 -19.39 -8.91 18.65
CA GLY A 79 -17.96 -8.96 18.97
C GLY A 79 -17.08 -9.18 17.74
N LEU A 80 -17.43 -10.16 16.89
CA LEU A 80 -16.67 -10.47 15.68
C LEU A 80 -16.81 -9.37 14.62
N SER A 81 -18.01 -8.78 14.45
CA SER A 81 -18.20 -7.62 13.57
C SER A 81 -17.33 -6.45 13.98
N PHE A 82 -17.26 -6.12 15.28
CA PHE A 82 -16.40 -5.05 15.78
C PHE A 82 -14.92 -5.37 15.62
N PHE A 83 -14.53 -6.62 15.86
CA PHE A 83 -13.15 -7.04 15.67
C PHE A 83 -12.70 -6.89 14.21
N ILE A 84 -13.46 -7.44 13.25
CA ILE A 84 -13.14 -7.35 11.82
C ILE A 84 -13.17 -5.89 11.35
N TYR A 85 -14.17 -5.11 11.77
CA TYR A 85 -14.25 -3.70 11.44
C TYR A 85 -13.08 -2.89 12.01
N GLY A 86 -12.65 -3.21 13.24
CA GLY A 86 -11.46 -2.64 13.86
C GLY A 86 -10.19 -2.95 13.09
N LEU A 87 -10.03 -4.19 12.61
CA LEU A 87 -8.88 -4.58 11.77
C LEU A 87 -8.88 -3.84 10.42
N LEU A 88 -10.04 -3.70 9.77
CA LEU A 88 -10.15 -2.93 8.53
C LEU A 88 -9.79 -1.45 8.73
N ASN A 89 -10.23 -0.85 9.85
CA ASN A 89 -9.87 0.53 10.18
C ASN A 89 -8.40 0.69 10.53
N LEU A 90 -7.84 -0.26 11.29
CA LEU A 90 -6.42 -0.26 11.59
C LEU A 90 -5.60 -0.35 10.29
N LEU A 91 -5.98 -1.24 9.37
CA LEU A 91 -5.34 -1.36 8.06
C LEU A 91 -5.40 -0.03 7.29
N LEU A 92 -6.56 0.63 7.25
CA LEU A 92 -6.75 1.91 6.56
C LEU A 92 -5.90 3.02 7.20
N ILE A 93 -5.98 3.21 8.51
CA ILE A 93 -5.25 4.26 9.24
C ILE A 93 -3.75 4.06 9.13
N SER A 94 -3.26 2.83 9.31
CA SER A 94 -1.83 2.53 9.16
C SER A 94 -1.35 2.87 7.75
N ASN A 95 -2.12 2.53 6.72
CA ASN A 95 -1.77 2.89 5.35
C ASN A 95 -1.86 4.40 5.08
N VAL A 96 -2.81 5.13 5.66
CA VAL A 96 -2.89 6.60 5.56
C VAL A 96 -1.62 7.25 6.10
N ILE A 97 -1.17 6.86 7.30
CA ILE A 97 0.03 7.41 7.92
C ILE A 97 1.28 7.03 7.09
N TYR A 98 1.38 5.77 6.69
CA TYR A 98 2.53 5.27 5.93
C TYR A 98 2.62 5.90 4.53
N PHE A 99 1.49 6.07 3.85
CA PHE A 99 1.45 6.65 2.51
C PHE A 99 1.91 8.11 2.49
N ARG A 100 1.66 8.88 3.56
CA ARG A 100 2.11 10.28 3.67
C ARG A 100 3.63 10.44 3.63
N GLU A 101 4.36 9.46 4.14
CA GLU A 101 5.83 9.48 4.16
C GLU A 101 6.41 8.80 2.91
N PHE A 102 5.91 7.60 2.60
CA PHE A 102 6.56 6.74 1.62
C PHE A 102 5.93 6.82 0.22
N SER A 103 4.75 7.46 0.09
CA SER A 103 3.93 7.47 -1.13
C SER A 103 3.70 6.06 -1.68
N ASP A 104 3.57 5.08 -0.79
CA ASP A 104 3.36 3.66 -1.09
C ASP A 104 2.53 3.03 0.04
N PHE A 105 2.14 1.76 -0.10
CA PHE A 105 1.30 1.02 0.84
C PHE A 105 2.12 0.04 1.67
N ILE A 106 1.64 -0.23 2.88
CA ILE A 106 2.27 -1.19 3.80
C ILE A 106 2.10 -2.61 3.24
N THR A 107 3.21 -3.27 2.93
CA THR A 107 3.27 -4.69 2.55
C THR A 107 3.40 -5.60 3.79
N VAL A 108 3.02 -6.87 3.65
CA VAL A 108 3.21 -7.91 4.66
C VAL A 108 4.68 -8.07 5.03
N SER A 109 5.58 -8.02 4.04
CA SER A 109 7.02 -8.06 4.30
C SER A 109 7.47 -6.91 5.21
N THR A 110 6.95 -5.70 4.98
CA THR A 110 7.22 -4.52 5.82
C THR A 110 6.62 -4.68 7.22
N MET A 111 5.41 -5.21 7.34
CA MET A 111 4.80 -5.50 8.65
C MET A 111 5.62 -6.51 9.45
N LEU A 112 6.11 -7.58 8.81
CA LEU A 112 6.93 -8.60 9.47
C LEU A 112 8.33 -8.08 9.83
N ALA A 113 8.88 -7.19 9.02
CA ALA A 113 10.18 -6.57 9.27
C ALA A 113 10.13 -5.40 10.26
N SER A 114 8.95 -4.85 10.55
CA SER A 114 8.78 -3.70 11.45
C SER A 114 9.39 -3.91 12.83
N SER A 115 9.46 -5.14 13.34
CA SER A 115 10.13 -5.48 14.60
C SER A 115 11.65 -5.23 14.58
N LYS A 116 12.29 -5.31 13.40
CA LYS A 116 13.72 -5.05 13.21
C LYS A 116 14.05 -3.55 13.04
N VAL A 117 13.06 -2.71 12.70
CA VAL A 117 13.24 -1.28 12.34
C VAL A 117 12.42 -0.34 13.26
N ALA A 118 11.78 -0.86 14.31
CA ALA A 118 10.86 -0.09 15.17
C ALA A 118 11.49 1.10 15.91
N ALA A 119 12.81 1.09 16.13
CA ALA A 119 13.52 2.18 16.76
C ALA A 119 13.63 3.37 15.79
N GLY A 120 12.74 4.35 15.95
CA GLY A 120 12.73 5.62 15.19
C GLY A 120 11.51 5.80 14.27
N LEU A 121 11.00 4.73 13.65
CA LEU A 121 9.79 4.84 12.81
C LEU A 121 8.52 5.18 13.61
N GLY A 122 8.44 4.77 14.88
CA GLY A 122 7.30 5.09 15.75
C GLY A 122 7.14 6.59 16.00
N ASP A 123 8.25 7.27 16.32
CA ASP A 123 8.24 8.72 16.59
C ASP A 123 7.99 9.52 15.31
N ALA A 124 8.57 9.10 14.18
CA ALA A 124 8.26 9.67 12.88
C ALA A 124 6.78 9.50 12.51
N ALA A 125 6.20 8.32 12.78
CA ALA A 125 4.78 8.05 12.51
C ALA A 125 3.84 8.95 13.32
N VAL A 126 4.17 9.28 14.56
CA VAL A 126 3.36 10.20 15.39
C VAL A 126 3.36 11.61 14.80
N ASN A 127 4.49 12.08 14.29
CA ASN A 127 4.60 13.40 13.65
C ASN A 127 3.82 13.51 12.34
N LEU A 128 3.46 12.38 11.74
CA LEU A 128 2.67 12.32 10.50
C LEU A 128 1.16 12.33 10.76
N ILE A 129 0.71 12.21 12.01
CA ILE A 129 -0.71 12.27 12.37
C ILE A 129 -1.21 13.70 12.20
N ARG A 130 -2.32 13.85 11.47
CA ARG A 130 -2.95 15.14 11.18
C ARG A 130 -4.30 15.24 11.90
N PRO A 131 -4.80 16.45 12.24
CA PRO A 131 -6.03 16.61 13.02
C PRO A 131 -7.27 15.93 12.41
N TRP A 132 -7.35 15.84 11.07
CA TRP A 132 -8.45 15.18 10.38
C TRP A 132 -8.44 13.65 10.44
N ASP A 133 -7.35 13.03 10.92
CA ASP A 133 -7.30 11.57 11.12
C ASP A 133 -8.34 11.08 12.13
N PHE A 134 -8.86 11.99 12.96
CA PHE A 134 -9.98 11.71 13.86
C PHE A 134 -11.21 11.16 13.13
N VAL A 135 -11.43 11.52 11.86
CA VAL A 135 -12.52 10.99 11.02
C VAL A 135 -12.46 9.46 10.93
N TYR A 136 -11.26 8.87 10.91
CA TYR A 136 -11.07 7.42 10.83
C TYR A 136 -11.40 6.69 12.15
N ILE A 137 -11.48 7.39 13.28
CA ILE A 137 -11.70 6.81 14.61
C ILE A 137 -13.11 7.14 15.15
N LEU A 138 -13.73 8.21 14.67
CA LEU A 138 -14.98 8.77 15.21
C LEU A 138 -16.13 7.75 15.27
N ASP A 139 -16.33 6.96 14.22
CA ASP A 139 -17.42 5.98 14.18
C ASP A 139 -17.15 4.72 15.03
N LEU A 140 -15.89 4.37 15.32
CA LEU A 140 -15.53 3.27 16.22
C LEU A 140 -16.03 3.59 17.62
N LEU A 141 -15.85 4.85 18.04
CA LEU A 141 -16.40 5.36 19.30
C LEU A 141 -17.93 5.35 19.28
N LEU A 142 -18.56 5.82 18.20
CA LEU A 142 -20.03 5.82 18.07
C LEU A 142 -20.60 4.39 18.14
N PHE A 143 -20.03 3.44 17.41
CA PHE A 143 -20.53 2.07 17.41
C PHE A 143 -20.24 1.35 18.72
N PHE A 144 -19.13 1.64 19.39
CA PHE A 144 -18.85 1.14 20.74
C PHE A 144 -19.90 1.63 21.75
N LEU A 145 -20.29 2.90 21.68
CA LEU A 145 -21.35 3.48 22.51
C LEU A 145 -22.71 2.84 22.22
N LEU A 146 -23.02 2.59 20.94
CA LEU A 146 -24.26 1.89 20.53
C LEU A 146 -24.30 0.44 21.05
N TRP A 147 -23.17 -0.27 21.03
CA TRP A 147 -23.06 -1.62 21.61
C TRP A 147 -23.30 -1.64 23.12
N ARG A 148 -22.74 -0.67 23.87
CA ARG A 148 -22.97 -0.53 25.32
C ARG A 148 -24.44 -0.27 25.64
N LYS A 149 -25.13 0.55 24.84
CA LYS A 149 -26.57 0.82 25.01
C LYS A 149 -27.44 -0.41 24.70
N GLN A 150 -27.09 -1.22 23.69
CA GLN A 150 -27.79 -2.47 23.42
C GLN A 150 -27.61 -3.54 24.51
N LYS A 151 -26.45 -3.57 25.19
CA LYS A 151 -26.22 -4.45 26.35
C LYS A 151 -27.18 -4.15 27.51
N LYS A 152 -27.58 -2.88 27.69
CA LYS A 152 -28.47 -2.44 28.77
C LYS A 152 -29.94 -2.72 28.49
N ASN A 153 -30.36 -2.65 27.22
CA ASN A 153 -31.73 -2.96 26.78
C ASN A 153 -31.69 -4.05 25.69
N PRO A 154 -31.66 -5.35 26.06
CA PRO A 154 -31.69 -6.43 25.09
C PRO A 154 -33.05 -6.43 24.38
N THR A 155 -33.13 -5.80 23.22
CA THR A 155 -34.26 -6.02 22.31
C THR A 155 -34.33 -7.51 21.98
N PRO A 156 -35.55 -8.08 21.83
CA PRO A 156 -35.71 -9.49 21.48
C PRO A 156 -34.85 -9.78 20.25
N SER A 157 -34.03 -10.83 20.34
CA SER A 157 -33.09 -11.32 19.34
C SER A 157 -33.25 -10.66 17.97
N PRO A 158 -32.29 -9.83 17.48
CA PRO A 158 -32.34 -9.38 16.10
C PRO A 158 -32.43 -10.62 15.23
N LEU A 159 -33.51 -10.75 14.43
CA LEU A 159 -33.83 -11.96 13.66
C LEU A 159 -32.53 -12.54 13.09
N SER A 160 -32.10 -13.69 13.61
CA SER A 160 -30.90 -14.33 13.11
C SER A 160 -31.13 -14.55 11.61
N LEU A 161 -30.29 -13.97 10.77
CA LEU A 161 -30.38 -14.24 9.33
C LEU A 161 -30.30 -15.76 9.14
N SER A 162 -31.12 -16.28 8.23
CA SER A 162 -30.99 -17.67 7.85
C SER A 162 -29.59 -17.91 7.28
N LYS A 163 -29.06 -19.14 7.43
CA LYS A 163 -27.77 -19.50 6.81
C LYS A 163 -27.79 -19.23 5.30
N LYS A 164 -28.95 -19.42 4.65
CA LYS A 164 -29.17 -19.12 3.23
C LYS A 164 -28.98 -17.64 2.91
N ALA A 165 -29.51 -16.74 3.74
CA ALA A 165 -29.34 -15.29 3.56
C ALA A 165 -27.88 -14.85 3.79
N SER A 166 -27.20 -15.43 4.79
CA SER A 166 -25.77 -15.14 5.04
C SER A 166 -24.88 -15.60 3.87
N PHE A 167 -25.20 -16.78 3.33
CA PHE A 167 -24.55 -17.31 2.12
C PHE A 167 -24.81 -16.42 0.90
N ALA A 168 -26.04 -15.94 0.71
CA ALA A 168 -26.35 -15.02 -0.38
C ALA A 168 -25.52 -13.73 -0.33
N VAL A 169 -25.29 -13.14 0.86
CA VAL A 169 -24.42 -11.96 1.01
C VAL A 169 -22.96 -12.30 0.65
N THR A 170 -22.49 -13.50 1.03
CA THR A 170 -21.14 -13.96 0.69
C THR A 170 -20.98 -14.12 -0.83
N CYS A 171 -21.94 -14.78 -1.49
CA CYS A 171 -21.96 -14.93 -2.95
C CYS A 171 -22.04 -13.58 -3.67
N LEU A 172 -22.88 -12.65 -3.17
CA LEU A 172 -22.96 -11.30 -3.72
C LEU A 172 -21.62 -10.57 -3.61
N SER A 173 -20.97 -10.65 -2.45
CA SER A 173 -19.67 -10.01 -2.23
C SER A 173 -18.58 -10.59 -3.15
N ALA A 174 -18.59 -11.92 -3.34
CA ALA A 174 -17.69 -12.60 -4.26
C ALA A 174 -17.96 -12.21 -5.73
N LEU A 175 -19.23 -12.11 -6.13
CA LEU A 175 -19.62 -11.65 -7.46
C LEU A 175 -19.18 -10.20 -7.69
N LEU A 176 -19.42 -9.30 -6.73
CA LEU A 176 -18.96 -7.92 -6.80
C LEU A 176 -17.44 -7.84 -6.89
N PHE A 177 -16.71 -8.74 -6.22
CA PHE A 177 -15.26 -8.80 -6.29
C PHE A 177 -14.78 -9.25 -7.67
N LEU A 178 -15.42 -10.28 -8.24
CA LEU A 178 -15.11 -10.73 -9.61
C LEU A 178 -15.39 -9.65 -10.65
N ILE A 179 -16.51 -8.92 -10.51
CA ILE A 179 -16.83 -7.77 -11.38
C ILE A 179 -15.76 -6.68 -11.22
N ASN A 180 -15.42 -6.30 -9.99
CA ASN A 180 -14.40 -5.28 -9.74
C ASN A 180 -13.02 -5.70 -10.28
N LEU A 181 -12.63 -6.97 -10.11
CA LEU A 181 -11.41 -7.53 -10.67
C LEU A 181 -11.42 -7.50 -12.20
N PHE A 182 -12.52 -7.88 -12.82
CA PHE A 182 -12.68 -7.83 -14.27
C PHE A 182 -12.54 -6.40 -14.81
N LEU A 183 -13.15 -5.42 -14.14
CA LEU A 183 -13.00 -4.00 -14.50
C LEU A 183 -11.54 -3.53 -14.29
N ALA A 184 -10.88 -3.95 -13.21
CA ALA A 184 -9.49 -3.58 -12.97
C ALA A 184 -8.54 -4.16 -14.05
N GLU A 185 -8.79 -5.39 -14.52
CA GLU A 185 -8.04 -6.02 -15.63
C GLU A 185 -8.28 -5.33 -16.99
N ILE A 186 -9.43 -4.67 -17.18
CA ILE A 186 -9.67 -3.83 -18.36
C ILE A 186 -8.82 -2.54 -18.30
N ASP A 187 -8.71 -1.87 -17.15
CA ASP A 187 -7.81 -0.70 -17.00
C ASP A 187 -6.34 -1.11 -17.20
N ARG A 188 -5.95 -2.21 -16.57
CA ARG A 188 -4.57 -2.71 -16.53
C ARG A 188 -4.55 -4.23 -16.71
N PRO A 189 -4.34 -4.71 -17.95
CA PRO A 189 -4.21 -6.13 -18.21
C PRO A 189 -3.05 -6.74 -17.42
N GLN A 190 -3.28 -7.93 -16.88
CA GLN A 190 -2.31 -8.69 -16.09
C GLN A 190 -1.95 -7.99 -14.77
N LEU A 191 -2.92 -7.29 -14.15
CA LEU A 191 -2.72 -6.47 -12.97
C LEU A 191 -2.08 -7.23 -11.81
N LEU A 192 -2.54 -8.46 -11.56
CA LEU A 192 -2.08 -9.27 -10.42
C LEU A 192 -0.86 -10.14 -10.72
N SER A 193 -0.51 -10.31 -12.00
CA SER A 193 0.59 -11.20 -12.43
C SER A 193 1.86 -10.43 -12.78
N ARG A 194 1.74 -9.21 -13.30
CA ARG A 194 2.88 -8.30 -13.47
C ARG A 194 3.17 -7.59 -12.16
N GLY A 195 4.46 -7.40 -11.84
CA GLY A 195 4.91 -6.67 -10.64
C GLY A 195 4.70 -5.16 -10.76
N PHE A 196 3.46 -4.72 -10.97
CA PHE A 196 3.08 -3.31 -10.98
C PHE A 196 3.23 -2.68 -9.60
N SER A 197 3.31 -1.36 -9.56
CA SER A 197 3.28 -0.61 -8.30
C SER A 197 2.00 -0.92 -7.51
N ASN A 198 2.12 -0.97 -6.18
CA ASN A 198 1.02 -1.24 -5.26
C ASN A 198 -0.16 -0.26 -5.48
N THR A 199 0.12 0.98 -5.89
CA THR A 199 -0.89 1.99 -6.24
C THR A 199 -1.88 1.49 -7.29
N TYR A 200 -1.43 0.75 -8.31
CA TYR A 200 -2.31 0.19 -9.32
C TYR A 200 -3.25 -0.87 -8.72
N ILE A 201 -2.75 -1.71 -7.81
CA ILE A 201 -3.54 -2.77 -7.17
C ILE A 201 -4.57 -2.14 -6.22
N VAL A 202 -4.17 -1.17 -5.40
CA VAL A 202 -5.08 -0.45 -4.49
C VAL A 202 -6.13 0.34 -5.27
N ARG A 203 -5.76 1.00 -6.36
CA ARG A 203 -6.72 1.71 -7.23
C ARG A 203 -7.74 0.76 -7.86
N GLY A 204 -7.31 -0.40 -8.33
CA GLY A 204 -8.19 -1.38 -8.96
C GLY A 204 -9.09 -2.11 -7.96
N LEU A 205 -8.51 -2.61 -6.87
CA LEU A 205 -9.11 -3.63 -6.00
C LEU A 205 -9.28 -3.22 -4.53
N GLY A 206 -8.71 -2.09 -4.12
CA GLY A 206 -8.77 -1.57 -2.75
C GLY A 206 -7.78 -2.22 -1.78
N LEU A 207 -7.63 -1.60 -0.61
CA LEU A 207 -6.64 -2.00 0.41
C LEU A 207 -6.76 -3.47 0.88
N PRO A 208 -7.95 -4.02 1.19
CA PRO A 208 -8.04 -5.41 1.65
C PRO A 208 -7.61 -6.43 0.58
N ALA A 209 -7.85 -6.10 -0.70
CA ALA A 209 -7.45 -6.95 -1.82
C ALA A 209 -5.94 -6.89 -2.02
N PHE A 210 -5.39 -5.69 -2.00
CA PHE A 210 -3.95 -5.46 -2.04
C PHE A 210 -3.23 -6.25 -0.94
N MET A 211 -3.65 -6.11 0.33
CA MET A 211 -3.05 -6.83 1.46
C MET A 211 -3.14 -8.36 1.28
N SER A 212 -4.24 -8.86 0.74
CA SER A 212 -4.41 -10.30 0.48
C SER A 212 -3.51 -10.80 -0.66
N HIS A 213 -3.37 -10.00 -1.73
CA HIS A 213 -2.47 -10.29 -2.85
C HIS A 213 -1.01 -10.28 -2.40
N ASP A 214 -0.62 -9.26 -1.64
CA ASP A 214 0.73 -9.09 -1.10
C ASP A 214 1.12 -10.22 -0.14
N ALA A 215 0.20 -10.65 0.73
CA ALA A 215 0.39 -11.82 1.59
C ALA A 215 0.68 -13.10 0.77
N ASN A 216 -0.06 -13.30 -0.32
CA ASN A 216 0.13 -14.45 -1.20
C ASN A 216 1.46 -14.37 -1.97
N GLN A 217 1.86 -13.18 -2.43
CA GLN A 217 3.17 -12.98 -3.07
C GLN A 217 4.31 -13.25 -2.09
N THR A 218 4.23 -12.67 -0.88
CA THR A 218 5.21 -12.90 0.20
C THR A 218 5.34 -14.39 0.52
N TYR A 219 4.23 -15.13 0.60
CA TYR A 219 4.24 -16.57 0.82
C TYR A 219 4.90 -17.34 -0.34
N LYS A 220 4.59 -16.99 -1.59
CA LYS A 220 5.21 -17.61 -2.77
C LYS A 220 6.72 -17.37 -2.79
N THR A 221 7.16 -16.14 -2.54
CA THR A 221 8.57 -15.77 -2.47
C THR A 221 9.30 -16.57 -1.41
N LYS A 222 8.72 -16.69 -0.22
CA LYS A 222 9.28 -17.53 0.86
C LYS A 222 9.40 -19.00 0.42
N LYS A 223 8.37 -19.56 -0.21
CA LYS A 223 8.38 -20.94 -0.70
C LYS A 223 9.43 -21.19 -1.79
N VAL A 224 9.67 -20.22 -2.68
CA VAL A 224 10.73 -20.30 -3.69
C VAL A 224 12.09 -20.30 -3.01
N ARG A 225 12.31 -19.39 -2.06
CA ARG A 225 13.55 -19.30 -1.29
C ARG A 225 13.86 -20.59 -0.52
N ASP A 226 12.85 -21.18 0.13
CA ASP A 226 13.00 -22.44 0.86
C ASP A 226 13.36 -23.64 -0.05
N LYS A 227 13.20 -23.49 -1.38
CA LYS A 227 13.53 -24.50 -2.40
C LYS A 227 14.80 -24.20 -3.19
N ALA A 228 15.42 -23.04 -2.98
CA ALA A 228 16.61 -22.63 -3.73
C ALA A 228 17.75 -23.60 -3.46
N ASN A 229 18.47 -24.00 -4.51
CA ASN A 229 19.60 -24.92 -4.41
C ASN A 229 20.91 -24.20 -4.83
N PRO A 230 22.09 -24.73 -4.44
CA PRO A 230 23.36 -24.16 -4.88
C PRO A 230 23.55 -24.18 -6.41
N ASP A 231 22.95 -25.14 -7.11
CA ASP A 231 23.08 -25.29 -8.57
C ASP A 231 22.38 -24.16 -9.33
N ASP A 232 21.38 -23.49 -8.74
CA ASP A 232 20.66 -22.35 -9.33
C ASP A 232 21.62 -21.17 -9.62
N ILE A 233 22.79 -21.11 -8.97
CA ILE A 233 23.82 -20.10 -9.27
C ILE A 233 24.45 -20.28 -10.65
N SER A 234 24.41 -21.48 -11.22
CA SER A 234 24.93 -21.74 -12.57
C SER A 234 24.16 -20.94 -13.62
N LEU A 235 22.83 -20.88 -13.49
CA LEU A 235 21.95 -20.09 -14.36
C LEU A 235 22.31 -18.60 -14.33
N VAL A 236 22.63 -18.07 -13.14
CA VAL A 236 23.04 -16.68 -12.97
C VAL A 236 24.41 -16.44 -13.63
N LYS A 237 25.37 -17.35 -13.45
CA LYS A 237 26.71 -17.25 -14.06
C LYS A 237 26.63 -17.27 -15.59
N ASP A 238 25.80 -18.14 -16.17
CA ASP A 238 25.61 -18.23 -17.61
C ASP A 238 25.00 -16.93 -18.16
N TYR A 239 23.97 -16.40 -17.51
CA TYR A 239 23.38 -15.10 -17.88
C TYR A 239 24.42 -13.96 -17.84
N LEU A 240 25.23 -13.89 -16.79
CA LEU A 240 26.28 -12.86 -16.67
C LEU A 240 27.36 -12.99 -17.74
N LYS A 241 27.72 -14.22 -18.11
CA LYS A 241 28.71 -14.49 -19.15
C LYS A 241 28.22 -14.00 -20.51
N ASP A 242 26.95 -14.26 -20.84
CA ASP A 242 26.35 -13.89 -22.12
C ASP A 242 26.13 -12.38 -22.26
N HIS A 243 25.99 -11.65 -21.14
CA HIS A 243 25.74 -10.20 -21.12
C HIS A 243 26.97 -9.36 -20.74
N HIS A 244 28.16 -9.97 -20.69
CA HIS A 244 29.38 -9.25 -20.31
C HIS A 244 29.83 -8.27 -21.42
N ALA A 245 29.87 -6.98 -21.09
CA ALA A 245 30.46 -5.96 -21.95
C ALA A 245 31.98 -5.85 -21.71
N LYS A 246 32.78 -6.01 -22.77
CA LYS A 246 34.24 -5.84 -22.69
C LYS A 246 34.58 -4.38 -22.33
N PRO A 247 35.61 -4.13 -21.50
CA PRO A 247 36.04 -2.77 -21.19
C PRO A 247 36.49 -2.01 -22.44
N ASN A 248 36.23 -0.70 -22.48
CA ASN A 248 36.77 0.19 -23.51
C ASN A 248 38.30 0.33 -23.31
N PRO A 249 39.14 -0.03 -24.31
CA PRO A 249 40.60 0.05 -24.19
C PRO A 249 41.14 1.42 -23.80
N ASP A 250 40.50 2.51 -24.23
CA ASP A 250 40.97 3.88 -23.98
C ASP A 250 40.69 4.34 -22.54
N LEU A 251 39.69 3.75 -21.89
CA LEU A 251 39.25 4.12 -20.54
C LEU A 251 39.63 3.08 -19.48
N TYR A 252 40.05 1.88 -19.89
CA TYR A 252 40.33 0.81 -18.95
C TYR A 252 41.53 1.13 -18.06
N GLY A 253 41.26 1.32 -16.77
CA GLY A 253 42.31 1.51 -15.75
C GLY A 253 42.86 2.93 -15.61
N ILE A 254 42.28 3.94 -16.27
CA ILE A 254 42.76 5.34 -16.22
C ILE A 254 42.82 5.92 -14.79
N ALA A 255 42.03 5.38 -13.86
CA ALA A 255 41.94 5.81 -12.46
C ALA A 255 42.56 4.82 -11.46
N LYS A 256 43.37 3.85 -11.92
CA LYS A 256 43.99 2.85 -11.04
C LYS A 256 44.81 3.51 -9.93
N GLY A 257 44.58 3.09 -8.68
CA GLY A 257 45.28 3.59 -7.50
C GLY A 257 44.82 4.96 -6.99
N ARG A 258 43.76 5.55 -7.57
CA ARG A 258 43.15 6.78 -7.07
C ARG A 258 42.10 6.47 -6.01
N ASN A 259 41.82 7.46 -5.16
CA ASN A 259 40.68 7.41 -4.26
C ASN A 259 39.37 7.51 -5.05
N VAL A 260 38.34 6.81 -4.59
CA VAL A 260 36.97 6.92 -5.09
C VAL A 260 36.14 7.63 -4.03
N ILE A 261 35.50 8.74 -4.41
CA ILE A 261 34.58 9.48 -3.55
C ILE A 261 33.22 9.48 -4.24
N VAL A 262 32.21 9.02 -3.53
CA VAL A 262 30.83 8.95 -4.00
C VAL A 262 30.04 10.03 -3.31
N LEU A 263 29.34 10.86 -4.09
CA LEU A 263 28.45 11.90 -3.60
C LEU A 263 27.01 11.53 -3.98
N HIS A 264 26.21 11.16 -2.99
CA HIS A 264 24.79 10.91 -3.17
C HIS A 264 24.02 12.25 -3.15
N LEU A 265 23.37 12.59 -4.26
CA LEU A 265 22.50 13.77 -4.35
C LEU A 265 21.06 13.34 -4.07
N GLU A 266 20.62 13.52 -2.82
CA GLU A 266 19.31 13.07 -2.34
C GLU A 266 18.17 13.72 -3.15
N SER A 267 17.28 12.88 -3.67
CA SER A 267 16.10 13.29 -4.46
C SER A 267 16.39 14.24 -5.64
N PHE A 268 17.61 14.22 -6.18
CA PHE A 268 18.01 15.07 -7.31
C PHE A 268 17.57 14.47 -8.65
N GLN A 269 16.95 15.29 -9.50
CA GLN A 269 16.50 14.89 -10.83
C GLN A 269 17.21 15.70 -11.92
N GLN A 270 17.51 15.04 -13.05
CA GLN A 270 18.30 15.62 -14.17
C GLN A 270 17.71 16.94 -14.71
N PHE A 271 16.40 17.16 -14.62
CA PHE A 271 15.78 18.39 -15.11
C PHE A 271 16.27 19.66 -14.39
N LEU A 272 16.86 19.53 -13.19
CA LEU A 272 17.43 20.65 -12.43
C LEU A 272 18.74 21.18 -13.02
N ILE A 273 19.39 20.40 -13.88
CA ILE A 273 20.55 20.83 -14.65
C ILE A 273 20.12 21.91 -15.63
N ASP A 274 20.81 23.05 -15.60
CA ASP A 274 20.51 24.26 -16.37
C ASP A 274 19.11 24.88 -16.12
N TYR A 275 18.37 24.38 -15.13
CA TYR A 275 17.07 24.92 -14.78
C TYR A 275 17.21 26.29 -14.12
N LYS A 276 16.40 27.23 -14.61
CA LYS A 276 16.31 28.58 -14.10
C LYS A 276 14.92 28.81 -13.54
N LEU A 277 14.89 29.32 -12.31
CA LEU A 277 13.68 29.64 -11.59
C LEU A 277 13.43 31.16 -11.68
N PRO A 278 12.32 31.60 -12.28
CA PRO A 278 11.95 33.01 -12.28
C PRO A 278 11.44 33.42 -10.89
N VAL A 279 12.13 34.37 -10.27
CA VAL A 279 11.72 34.99 -9.00
C VAL A 279 11.69 36.51 -9.19
N ASN A 280 10.52 37.12 -9.00
CA ASN A 280 10.32 38.57 -9.19
C ASN A 280 10.77 39.09 -10.57
N GLY A 281 10.63 38.27 -11.62
CA GLY A 281 11.06 38.60 -12.98
C GLY A 281 12.55 38.44 -13.26
N VAL A 282 13.33 37.92 -12.29
CA VAL A 282 14.75 37.59 -12.44
C VAL A 282 14.92 36.08 -12.48
N GLU A 283 15.66 35.60 -13.48
CA GLU A 283 16.00 34.18 -13.63
C GLU A 283 17.18 33.81 -12.73
N HIS A 284 17.01 32.78 -11.90
CA HIS A 284 18.07 32.26 -11.04
C HIS A 284 18.36 30.79 -11.36
N GLU A 285 19.63 30.44 -11.62
CA GLU A 285 20.02 29.04 -11.75
C GLU A 285 19.84 28.30 -10.42
N VAL A 286 19.17 27.15 -10.48
CA VAL A 286 18.87 26.37 -9.26
C VAL A 286 20.09 25.59 -8.76
N SER A 287 20.97 25.13 -9.66
CA SER A 287 22.12 24.28 -9.29
C SER A 287 23.46 24.74 -9.93
N PRO A 288 23.87 26.01 -9.78
CA PRO A 288 24.96 26.60 -10.56
C PRO A 288 26.31 25.87 -10.44
N PHE A 289 26.66 25.36 -9.25
CA PHE A 289 27.88 24.57 -9.07
C PHE A 289 27.79 23.21 -9.78
N ILE A 290 26.66 22.52 -9.70
CA ILE A 290 26.45 21.24 -10.39
C ILE A 290 26.45 21.44 -11.91
N ASN A 291 25.83 22.52 -12.42
CA ASN A 291 25.90 22.91 -13.82
C ASN A 291 27.37 23.08 -14.26
N SER A 292 28.19 23.75 -13.46
CA SER A 292 29.61 23.95 -13.77
C SER A 292 30.39 22.62 -13.87
N LEU A 293 30.06 21.63 -13.03
CA LEU A 293 30.66 20.31 -13.09
C LEU A 293 30.16 19.52 -14.31
N PHE A 294 28.87 19.60 -14.61
CA PHE A 294 28.23 18.90 -15.73
C PHE A 294 28.82 19.34 -17.08
N HIS A 295 29.10 20.64 -17.24
CA HIS A 295 29.68 21.22 -18.48
C HIS A 295 31.22 21.24 -18.50
N SER A 296 31.88 20.75 -17.45
CA SER A 296 33.35 20.71 -17.40
C SER A 296 33.92 19.69 -18.38
N LYS A 297 35.05 20.02 -19.00
CA LYS A 297 35.79 19.09 -19.88
C LYS A 297 36.42 17.92 -19.11
N ASP A 298 36.55 18.05 -17.80
CA ASP A 298 37.14 17.02 -16.93
C ASP A 298 36.09 16.04 -16.36
N THR A 299 34.81 16.19 -16.71
CA THR A 299 33.70 15.38 -16.19
C THR A 299 33.10 14.48 -17.27
N PHE A 300 32.90 13.20 -16.95
CA PHE A 300 31.99 12.35 -17.72
C PHE A 300 30.55 12.61 -17.27
N ALA A 301 29.82 13.41 -18.04
CA ALA A 301 28.42 13.75 -17.79
C ALA A 301 27.48 12.91 -18.66
N PHE A 302 26.39 12.39 -18.08
CA PHE A 302 25.42 11.55 -18.77
C PHE A 302 24.02 12.12 -18.60
N SER A 303 23.33 12.44 -19.72
CA SER A 303 21.99 13.02 -19.70
C SER A 303 20.86 11.99 -19.67
N ASN A 304 21.16 10.72 -19.96
CA ASN A 304 20.19 9.63 -20.12
C ASN A 304 20.44 8.50 -19.09
N VAL A 305 20.53 8.87 -17.80
CA VAL A 305 20.67 7.94 -16.68
C VAL A 305 19.40 7.98 -15.85
N PHE A 306 18.90 6.79 -15.50
CA PHE A 306 17.64 6.64 -14.76
C PHE A 306 17.89 5.89 -13.47
N HIS A 307 17.27 6.34 -12.39
CA HIS A 307 17.24 5.55 -11.16
C HIS A 307 16.39 4.29 -11.37
N GLN A 308 16.78 3.19 -10.73
CA GLN A 308 16.06 1.91 -10.80
C GLN A 308 15.50 1.50 -9.42
N VAL A 309 15.29 2.48 -8.55
CA VAL A 309 14.78 2.31 -7.18
C VAL A 309 13.27 2.03 -7.13
N LYS A 310 12.81 1.39 -6.05
CA LYS A 310 11.41 1.10 -5.76
C LYS A 310 11.06 1.53 -4.34
N ALA A 311 10.45 0.65 -3.55
CA ALA A 311 10.01 0.93 -2.18
C ALA A 311 11.18 1.18 -1.21
N GLY A 312 12.41 0.74 -1.54
CA GLY A 312 13.59 1.02 -0.73
C GLY A 312 14.20 2.41 -0.94
N LYS A 313 13.74 3.19 -1.94
CA LYS A 313 14.18 4.58 -2.20
C LYS A 313 15.72 4.68 -2.20
N SER A 314 16.32 5.49 -1.32
CA SER A 314 17.77 5.67 -1.21
C SER A 314 18.52 4.34 -0.97
N SER A 315 17.97 3.43 -0.15
CA SER A 315 18.58 2.10 0.08
C SER A 315 18.60 1.19 -1.15
N ASP A 316 17.63 1.34 -2.07
CA ASP A 316 17.66 0.61 -3.34
C ASP A 316 18.74 1.20 -4.26
N ALA A 317 18.99 2.51 -4.20
CA ALA A 317 20.07 3.16 -4.96
C ALA A 317 21.44 2.66 -4.50
N GLU A 318 21.64 2.55 -3.18
CA GLU A 318 22.85 1.97 -2.59
C GLU A 318 22.99 0.48 -2.96
N THR A 319 21.90 -0.28 -2.95
CA THR A 319 21.90 -1.70 -3.40
C THR A 319 22.25 -1.84 -4.89
N LEU A 320 21.82 -0.88 -5.72
CA LEU A 320 22.20 -0.86 -7.13
C LEU A 320 23.67 -0.48 -7.31
N MET A 321 24.16 0.48 -6.53
CA MET A 321 25.50 1.02 -6.71
C MET A 321 26.60 0.09 -6.19
N GLU A 322 26.42 -0.52 -5.03
CA GLU A 322 27.48 -1.26 -4.34
C GLU A 322 27.67 -2.68 -4.92
N PRO A 323 26.65 -3.57 -4.92
CA PRO A 323 26.76 -4.90 -5.52
C PRO A 323 26.24 -5.02 -6.96
N SER A 324 25.77 -3.94 -7.61
CA SER A 324 25.12 -4.02 -8.94
C SER A 324 23.87 -4.91 -8.96
N LEU A 325 23.09 -4.90 -7.88
CA LEU A 325 21.85 -5.67 -7.76
C LEU A 325 20.63 -4.75 -7.70
N PHE A 326 19.51 -5.20 -8.25
CA PHE A 326 18.25 -4.48 -8.09
C PHE A 326 17.76 -4.52 -6.64
N GLY A 327 17.08 -3.44 -6.24
CA GLY A 327 16.19 -3.47 -5.08
C GLY A 327 15.05 -4.48 -5.24
N LEU A 328 14.31 -4.73 -4.17
CA LEU A 328 13.22 -5.70 -4.19
C LEU A 328 12.00 -5.14 -4.92
N ASN A 329 11.19 -6.04 -5.46
CA ASN A 329 9.89 -5.67 -6.02
C ASN A 329 8.95 -5.07 -4.95
N GLN A 330 9.13 -5.43 -3.68
CA GLN A 330 8.29 -4.99 -2.55
C GLN A 330 9.12 -4.85 -1.27
N GLY A 331 8.96 -3.71 -0.59
CA GLY A 331 9.74 -3.35 0.60
C GLY A 331 11.22 -3.04 0.30
N SER A 332 12.02 -2.80 1.33
CA SER A 332 13.45 -2.49 1.20
C SER A 332 14.33 -3.75 1.28
N PHE A 333 15.32 -3.85 0.39
CA PHE A 333 16.36 -4.89 0.45
C PHE A 333 17.13 -4.83 1.77
N PHE A 334 17.55 -3.63 2.19
CA PHE A 334 18.32 -3.43 3.44
C PHE A 334 17.56 -3.95 4.66
N VAL A 335 16.26 -3.66 4.73
CA VAL A 335 15.42 -4.08 5.86
C VAL A 335 15.18 -5.59 5.88
N GLN A 336 14.96 -6.20 4.71
CA GLN A 336 14.61 -7.62 4.63
C GLN A 336 15.84 -8.54 4.67
N TYR A 337 16.95 -8.11 4.07
CA TYR A 337 18.09 -8.97 3.79
C TYR A 337 19.45 -8.40 4.23
N GLY A 338 19.50 -7.12 4.65
CA GLY A 338 20.76 -6.46 5.00
C GLY A 338 21.52 -7.14 6.16
N ALA A 339 20.80 -7.77 7.10
CA ALA A 339 21.40 -8.48 8.24
C ALA A 339 21.56 -10.00 8.02
N ASP A 340 20.92 -10.56 6.99
CA ASP A 340 20.86 -12.02 6.81
C ASP A 340 21.96 -12.53 5.85
N ASN A 341 22.60 -11.62 5.08
CA ASN A 341 23.57 -11.96 4.02
C ASN A 341 25.01 -11.49 4.28
N THR A 342 25.30 -10.92 5.46
CA THR A 342 26.68 -10.61 5.88
C THR A 342 27.19 -11.77 6.75
N GLN A 343 27.91 -12.71 6.13
CA GLN A 343 28.78 -13.66 6.84
C GLN A 343 30.21 -13.50 6.35
#